data_AF-A0A2D8BZR1-F1
#
_entry.id   AF-A0A2D8BZR1-F1
#
_cell.length_a   1.000
_cell.length_b   1.000
_cell.length_c   1.000
_cell.angle_alpha   90.00
_cell.angle_beta   90.00
_cell.angle_gamma   90.00
#
_symmetry.space_group_name_H-M   'P 1'
#
loop_
_entity.id
_entity.type
_entity.pdbx_description
1 polymer ?
#
loop_
_entity_poly.entity_id
_entity_poly.type
_entity_poly.pdbx_seq_one_letter_code
_entity_poly.pdbx_strand_id
1 'polypeptide(L)'
;MRTISVETAPGNDSAGKLTLKDGNTVVEEITVDVAFEAVAELLENYKFETVLDIGAGNQEHARCFRHMGKSVTTVDPIFPADVQGDFLEYEPKKKFDLAWCSHVVEHQRNVGIFLDKIIACTKPNGIICISVPPEVSHFYLLEHPNQFTGGMLLYHLVLAGIDCTNAAVLTYGYNVSVIVRNKTHSLPRQSWNYDKEALNFLPKEMRMFGGHQLFGPIRQLRWLPRTDVQPHMNSGLPAPDFEPTWEPPKPKSAATGKKTSAKPASAKKTAAKPASAKKTSTKPASAKKTSAKPTQARKKSATKSASAKSRPKSASAPSGGKTPGVEKSTGKSKAAAPSTAKATLKAGAASKTGTTSKAKATSKAKRPSKKGTAASKPSSENT
;
A
#
# COMPACT_ATOMS: atom_id res chain seq x y z
N MET A 1 -13.85 28.27 -0.82
CA MET A 1 -13.21 27.26 -1.69
C MET A 1 -12.47 26.33 -0.76
N ARG A 2 -12.71 25.02 -0.85
CA ARG A 2 -12.07 24.07 0.08
C ARG A 2 -10.63 23.81 -0.32
N THR A 3 -9.73 23.83 0.64
CA THR A 3 -8.31 23.57 0.48
C THR A 3 -7.81 22.69 1.62
N ILE A 4 -6.73 21.97 1.35
CA ILE A 4 -5.98 21.18 2.33
C ILE A 4 -4.59 21.78 2.45
N SER A 5 -4.00 21.71 3.64
CA SER A 5 -2.55 21.87 3.82
C SER A 5 -2.04 20.75 4.72
N VAL A 6 -0.80 20.33 4.48
CA VAL A 6 -0.17 19.23 5.20
C VAL A 6 1.12 19.69 5.86
N GLU A 7 1.28 19.34 7.13
CA GLU A 7 2.41 19.67 7.98
C GLU A 7 2.88 18.40 8.70
N THR A 8 4.17 18.31 9.05
CA THR A 8 4.68 17.25 9.92
C THR A 8 4.02 17.36 11.31
N ALA A 9 3.53 16.24 11.87
CA ALA A 9 2.89 16.28 13.18
C ALA A 9 3.92 16.61 14.29
N PRO A 10 3.64 17.57 15.20
CA PRO A 10 4.60 17.94 16.25
C PRO A 10 5.01 16.75 17.13
N GLY A 11 6.31 16.41 17.10
CA GLY A 11 6.87 15.32 17.89
C GLY A 11 6.63 13.91 17.34
N ASN A 12 6.10 13.78 16.12
CA ASN A 12 5.99 12.50 15.42
C ASN A 12 6.37 12.63 13.94
N ASP A 13 7.66 12.40 13.65
CA ASP A 13 8.25 12.47 12.31
C ASP A 13 7.67 11.47 11.30
N SER A 14 6.80 10.52 11.71
CA SER A 14 6.10 9.61 10.81
C SER A 14 4.63 9.96 10.56
N ALA A 15 4.05 10.90 11.30
CA ALA A 15 2.65 11.34 11.15
C ALA A 15 2.54 12.73 10.52
N GLY A 16 1.42 12.97 9.83
CA GLY A 16 1.07 14.26 9.27
C GLY A 16 -0.11 14.89 9.99
N LYS A 17 -0.13 16.22 10.06
CA LYS A 17 -1.33 17.00 10.37
C LYS A 17 -1.91 17.54 9.07
N LEU A 18 -3.13 17.13 8.76
CA LEU A 18 -3.92 17.64 7.64
C LEU A 18 -4.87 18.73 8.17
N THR A 19 -4.64 19.98 7.76
CA THR A 19 -5.49 21.12 8.11
C THR A 19 -6.45 21.39 6.94
N LEU A 20 -7.75 21.22 7.18
CA LEU A 20 -8.82 21.37 6.20
C LEU A 20 -9.47 22.76 6.36
N LYS A 21 -9.60 23.49 5.24
CA LYS A 21 -10.05 24.89 5.23
C LYS A 21 -11.17 25.12 4.23
N ASP A 22 -12.11 26.01 4.54
CA ASP A 22 -12.99 26.61 3.53
C ASP A 22 -12.71 28.12 3.45
N GLY A 23 -12.09 28.54 2.34
CA GLY A 23 -11.47 29.85 2.25
C GLY A 23 -10.33 29.97 3.25
N ASN A 24 -10.41 30.98 4.13
CA ASN A 24 -9.38 31.25 5.14
C ASN A 24 -9.69 30.60 6.51
N THR A 25 -10.87 29.99 6.66
CA THR A 25 -11.31 29.39 7.93
C THR A 25 -10.85 27.94 8.02
N VAL A 26 -10.06 27.60 9.05
CA VAL A 26 -9.80 26.20 9.42
C VAL A 26 -11.10 25.60 9.96
N VAL A 27 -11.50 24.45 9.40
CA VAL A 27 -12.74 23.76 9.78
C VAL A 27 -12.44 22.48 10.57
N GLU A 28 -11.37 21.77 10.21
CA GLU A 28 -10.95 20.54 10.90
C GLU A 28 -9.42 20.41 10.81
N GLU A 29 -8.78 19.93 11.88
CA GLU A 29 -7.40 19.44 11.84
C GLU A 29 -7.42 17.95 12.16
N ILE A 30 -6.81 17.16 11.28
CA ILE A 30 -6.77 15.71 11.37
C ILE A 30 -5.31 15.27 11.41
N THR A 31 -4.87 14.75 12.55
CA THR A 31 -3.63 13.97 12.60
C THR A 31 -3.88 12.61 11.96
N VAL A 32 -2.96 12.17 11.12
CA VAL A 32 -2.96 10.88 10.42
C VAL A 32 -1.57 10.27 10.53
N ASP A 33 -1.48 9.07 11.10
CA ASP A 33 -0.21 8.37 11.28
C ASP A 33 0.38 7.84 9.97
N VAL A 34 -0.44 7.76 8.90
CA VAL A 34 -0.08 7.15 7.62
C VAL A 34 -0.67 7.90 6.43
N ALA A 35 0.00 7.76 5.28
CA ALA A 35 -0.45 8.17 3.95
C ALA A 35 -0.82 9.66 3.74
N PHE A 36 -0.33 10.57 4.60
CA PHE A 36 -0.75 11.98 4.62
C PHE A 36 -0.40 12.78 3.36
N GLU A 37 0.81 12.64 2.81
CA GLU A 37 1.18 13.24 1.52
C GLU A 37 0.27 12.75 0.39
N ALA A 38 -0.12 11.46 0.42
CA ALA A 38 -0.94 10.85 -0.62
C ALA A 38 -2.38 11.37 -0.62
N VAL A 39 -2.95 11.66 0.55
CA VAL A 39 -4.26 12.35 0.66
C VAL A 39 -4.18 13.76 0.06
N ALA A 40 -3.15 14.55 0.42
CA ALA A 40 -2.95 15.89 -0.10
C ALA A 40 -2.72 15.91 -1.63
N GLU A 41 -1.83 15.03 -2.12
CA GLU A 41 -1.52 14.87 -3.54
C GLU A 41 -2.76 14.58 -4.38
N LEU A 42 -3.58 13.62 -3.95
CA LEU A 42 -4.84 13.31 -4.63
C LEU A 42 -5.78 14.51 -4.66
N LEU A 43 -6.01 15.16 -3.52
CA LEU A 43 -6.99 16.22 -3.39
C LEU A 43 -6.65 17.49 -4.18
N GLU A 44 -5.37 17.79 -4.35
CA GLU A 44 -4.89 18.96 -5.10
C GLU A 44 -4.74 18.67 -6.60
N ASN A 45 -4.08 17.56 -6.96
CA ASN A 45 -3.62 17.32 -8.32
C ASN A 45 -4.53 16.38 -9.14
N TYR A 46 -5.50 15.70 -8.51
CA TYR A 46 -6.32 14.68 -9.17
C TYR A 46 -7.82 14.99 -9.13
N LYS A 47 -8.48 14.79 -10.28
CA LYS A 47 -9.94 14.92 -10.42
C LYS A 47 -10.62 13.57 -10.24
N PHE A 48 -11.44 13.47 -9.19
CA PHE A 48 -12.31 12.35 -8.86
C PHE A 48 -13.49 12.84 -8.01
N GLU A 49 -14.56 12.04 -7.94
CA GLU A 49 -15.78 12.35 -7.19
C GLU A 49 -16.15 11.22 -6.23
N THR A 50 -16.18 9.98 -6.72
CA THR A 50 -16.48 8.79 -5.91
C THR A 50 -15.20 8.09 -5.43
N VAL A 51 -15.10 7.84 -4.12
CA VAL A 51 -13.97 7.18 -3.47
C VAL A 51 -14.42 5.85 -2.87
N LEU A 52 -13.67 4.79 -3.14
CA LEU A 52 -13.70 3.54 -2.38
C LEU A 52 -12.49 3.51 -1.45
N ASP A 53 -12.74 3.59 -0.15
CA ASP A 53 -11.72 3.59 0.89
C ASP A 53 -11.68 2.20 1.53
N ILE A 54 -10.58 1.49 1.29
CA ILE A 54 -10.40 0.07 1.58
C ILE A 54 -9.50 -0.05 2.81
N GLY A 55 -10.03 -0.66 3.89
CA GLY A 55 -9.39 -0.70 5.20
C GLY A 55 -9.41 0.67 5.88
N ALA A 56 -10.59 1.29 5.94
CA ALA A 56 -10.74 2.69 6.35
C ALA A 56 -10.38 2.98 7.81
N GLY A 57 -10.23 1.97 8.67
CA GLY A 57 -9.75 2.11 10.05
C GLY A 57 -10.54 3.15 10.86
N ASN A 58 -9.83 4.10 11.48
CA ASN A 58 -10.42 5.22 12.22
C ASN A 58 -11.07 6.32 11.35
N GLN A 59 -11.32 6.04 10.06
CA GLN A 59 -12.03 6.90 9.11
C GLN A 59 -11.32 8.24 8.81
N GLU A 60 -10.03 8.38 9.10
CA GLU A 60 -9.31 9.66 9.06
C GLU A 60 -9.16 10.20 7.64
N HIS A 61 -8.72 9.37 6.69
CA HIS A 61 -8.68 9.72 5.26
C HIS A 61 -10.09 9.91 4.70
N ALA A 62 -11.05 9.06 5.10
CA ALA A 62 -12.45 9.19 4.74
C ALA A 62 -13.06 10.54 5.16
N ARG A 63 -12.72 11.06 6.36
CA ARG A 63 -13.11 12.41 6.81
C ARG A 63 -12.50 13.48 5.89
N CYS A 64 -11.21 13.40 5.56
CA CYS A 64 -10.55 14.32 4.63
C CYS A 64 -11.27 14.38 3.27
N PHE A 65 -11.53 13.21 2.66
CA PHE A 65 -12.23 13.13 1.38
C PHE A 65 -13.67 13.66 1.46
N ARG A 66 -14.45 13.28 2.49
CA ARG A 66 -15.83 13.77 2.70
C ARG A 66 -15.87 15.29 2.90
N HIS A 67 -14.95 15.84 3.69
CA HIS A 67 -14.81 17.29 3.88
C HIS A 67 -14.56 18.01 2.55
N MET A 68 -13.67 17.47 1.71
CA MET A 68 -13.38 17.98 0.37
C MET A 68 -14.49 17.70 -0.67
N GLY A 69 -15.68 17.32 -0.19
CA GLY A 69 -16.90 17.17 -0.98
C GLY A 69 -17.04 15.85 -1.72
N LYS A 70 -16.18 14.86 -1.46
CA LYS A 70 -16.17 13.59 -2.17
C LYS A 70 -17.21 12.61 -1.62
N SER A 71 -17.80 11.81 -2.51
CA SER A 71 -18.69 10.71 -2.17
C SER A 71 -17.86 9.47 -1.81
N VAL A 72 -17.58 9.28 -0.51
CA VAL A 72 -16.79 8.16 0.01
C VAL A 72 -17.68 6.97 0.40
N THR A 73 -17.24 5.77 0.04
CA THR A 73 -17.74 4.50 0.58
C THR A 73 -16.58 3.77 1.22
N THR A 74 -16.71 3.44 2.50
CA THR A 74 -15.69 2.76 3.31
C THR A 74 -15.99 1.28 3.46
N VAL A 75 -14.96 0.45 3.39
CA VAL A 75 -15.03 -1.01 3.60
C VAL A 75 -13.97 -1.42 4.61
N ASP A 76 -14.38 -2.05 5.71
CA ASP A 76 -13.47 -2.52 6.75
C ASP A 76 -14.05 -3.75 7.49
N PRO A 77 -13.25 -4.79 7.77
CA PRO A 77 -13.72 -5.96 8.51
C PRO A 77 -13.81 -5.73 10.03
N ILE A 78 -13.04 -4.79 10.60
CA ILE A 78 -12.81 -4.63 12.05
C ILE A 78 -13.39 -3.32 12.58
N PHE A 79 -13.11 -2.21 11.90
CA PHE A 79 -13.53 -0.87 12.30
C PHE A 79 -14.90 -0.51 11.73
N PRO A 80 -15.64 0.45 12.32
CA PRO A 80 -16.92 0.89 11.78
C PRO A 80 -16.77 1.47 10.36
N ALA A 81 -17.50 0.89 9.41
CA ALA A 81 -17.50 1.28 8.00
C ALA A 81 -18.90 1.28 7.37
N ASP A 82 -19.05 1.93 6.21
CA ASP A 82 -20.28 1.90 5.42
C ASP A 82 -20.61 0.46 4.96
N VAL A 83 -19.58 -0.37 4.80
CA VAL A 83 -19.65 -1.81 4.55
C VAL A 83 -18.74 -2.52 5.55
N GLN A 84 -19.35 -3.17 6.56
CA GLN A 84 -18.62 -4.02 7.50
C GLN A 84 -18.35 -5.39 6.87
N GLY A 85 -17.09 -5.74 6.61
CA GLY A 85 -16.71 -7.05 6.06
C GLY A 85 -15.39 -7.07 5.29
N ASP A 86 -15.03 -8.25 4.76
CA ASP A 86 -13.84 -8.41 3.91
C ASP A 86 -14.06 -7.74 2.54
N PHE A 87 -13.09 -6.93 2.11
CA PHE A 87 -13.08 -6.28 0.81
C PHE A 87 -13.13 -7.27 -0.37
N LEU A 88 -12.55 -8.47 -0.24
CA LEU A 88 -12.62 -9.50 -1.29
C LEU A 88 -14.05 -9.99 -1.49
N GLU A 89 -14.86 -10.05 -0.43
CA GLU A 89 -16.28 -10.43 -0.46
C GLU A 89 -17.21 -9.27 -0.87
N TYR A 90 -16.76 -8.02 -0.75
CA TYR A 90 -17.57 -6.85 -1.12
C TYR A 90 -17.87 -6.77 -2.62
N GLU A 91 -19.15 -6.75 -3.00
CA GLU A 91 -19.59 -6.58 -4.38
C GLU A 91 -20.23 -5.19 -4.62
N PRO A 92 -19.45 -4.18 -5.06
CA PRO A 92 -20.00 -2.85 -5.30
C PRO A 92 -20.91 -2.81 -6.54
N LYS A 93 -22.09 -2.19 -6.40
CA LYS A 93 -23.04 -1.96 -7.50
C LYS A 93 -22.55 -0.94 -8.54
N LYS A 94 -21.51 -0.17 -8.24
CA LYS A 94 -20.91 0.86 -9.10
C LYS A 94 -19.39 0.84 -8.97
N LYS A 95 -18.68 1.19 -10.04
CA LYS A 95 -17.23 1.44 -9.99
C LYS A 95 -16.94 2.86 -9.49
N PHE A 96 -15.78 3.06 -8.87
CA PHE A 96 -15.37 4.32 -8.24
C PHE A 96 -14.33 5.08 -9.08
N ASP A 97 -14.27 6.40 -8.91
CA ASP A 97 -13.28 7.26 -9.58
C ASP A 97 -11.89 7.13 -8.96
N LEU A 98 -11.84 6.89 -7.65
CA LEU A 98 -10.64 6.59 -6.86
C LEU A 98 -10.87 5.30 -6.06
N ALA A 99 -9.94 4.36 -6.13
CA ALA A 99 -9.72 3.38 -5.06
C ALA A 99 -8.53 3.83 -4.21
N TRP A 100 -8.79 4.00 -2.92
CA TRP A 100 -7.83 4.35 -1.88
C TRP A 100 -7.60 3.14 -0.98
N CYS A 101 -6.34 2.84 -0.71
CA CYS A 101 -5.95 1.69 0.09
C CYS A 101 -4.66 2.02 0.85
N SER A 102 -4.76 2.23 2.16
CA SER A 102 -3.64 2.69 3.00
C SER A 102 -3.38 1.70 4.13
N HIS A 103 -2.20 1.07 4.10
CA HIS A 103 -1.74 0.07 5.07
C HIS A 103 -2.71 -1.12 5.19
N VAL A 104 -2.86 -1.85 4.07
CA VAL A 104 -3.80 -2.99 3.91
C VAL A 104 -3.23 -4.09 3.01
N VAL A 105 -2.51 -3.72 1.94
CA VAL A 105 -2.00 -4.66 0.92
C VAL A 105 -0.92 -5.59 1.48
N GLU A 106 -0.10 -5.08 2.40
CA GLU A 106 0.93 -5.81 3.13
C GLU A 106 0.37 -6.94 4.00
N HIS A 107 -0.85 -6.78 4.51
CA HIS A 107 -1.57 -7.79 5.29
C HIS A 107 -2.14 -8.93 4.42
N GLN A 108 -2.15 -8.79 3.09
CA GLN A 108 -2.89 -9.72 2.21
C GLN A 108 -2.13 -10.99 1.90
N ARG A 109 -2.73 -12.15 2.21
CA ARG A 109 -2.15 -13.47 1.86
C ARG A 109 -1.98 -13.68 0.35
N ASN A 110 -2.80 -13.04 -0.48
CA ASN A 110 -2.70 -13.09 -1.94
C ASN A 110 -2.88 -11.69 -2.53
N VAL A 111 -1.76 -10.95 -2.63
CA VAL A 111 -1.69 -9.60 -3.22
C VAL A 111 -2.28 -9.56 -4.63
N GLY A 112 -2.08 -10.58 -5.46
CA GLY A 112 -2.58 -10.61 -6.84
C GLY A 112 -4.12 -10.55 -6.93
N ILE A 113 -4.82 -11.39 -6.16
CA ILE A 113 -6.29 -11.38 -6.10
C ILE A 113 -6.82 -10.06 -5.52
N PHE A 114 -6.10 -9.49 -4.55
CA PHE A 114 -6.48 -8.23 -3.93
C PHE A 114 -6.36 -7.04 -4.90
N LEU A 115 -5.24 -6.95 -5.64
CA LEU A 115 -5.06 -5.95 -6.69
C LEU A 115 -6.07 -6.13 -7.83
N ASP A 116 -6.35 -7.36 -8.25
CA ASP A 116 -7.42 -7.66 -9.23
C ASP A 116 -8.78 -7.11 -8.79
N LYS A 117 -9.12 -7.24 -7.50
CA LYS A 117 -10.35 -6.69 -6.91
C LYS A 117 -10.34 -5.16 -6.92
N ILE A 118 -9.24 -4.51 -6.54
CA ILE A 118 -9.09 -3.03 -6.62
C ILE A 118 -9.32 -2.53 -8.04
N ILE A 119 -8.70 -3.17 -9.04
CA ILE A 119 -8.82 -2.85 -10.46
C ILE A 119 -10.27 -3.04 -10.94
N ALA A 120 -10.93 -4.12 -10.52
CA ALA A 120 -12.32 -4.40 -10.83
C ALA A 120 -13.28 -3.37 -10.21
N CYS A 121 -13.02 -2.89 -9.00
CA CYS A 121 -13.84 -1.87 -8.33
C CYS A 121 -13.61 -0.45 -8.88
N THR A 122 -12.49 -0.19 -9.56
CA THR A 122 -12.14 1.13 -10.10
C THR A 122 -12.67 1.32 -11.54
N LYS A 123 -13.09 2.54 -11.89
CA LYS A 123 -13.49 2.90 -13.27
C LYS A 123 -12.28 2.82 -14.22
N PRO A 124 -12.47 2.54 -15.53
CA PRO A 124 -11.40 2.70 -16.52
C PRO A 124 -10.85 4.12 -16.51
N ASN A 125 -9.52 4.27 -16.51
CA ASN A 125 -8.79 5.55 -16.32
C ASN A 125 -9.11 6.31 -15.00
N GLY A 126 -9.80 5.66 -14.06
CA GLY A 126 -9.88 6.09 -12.66
C GLY A 126 -8.50 6.04 -11.99
N ILE A 127 -8.45 6.32 -10.69
CA ILE A 127 -7.23 6.42 -9.92
C ILE A 127 -7.16 5.24 -8.96
N ILE A 128 -5.98 4.64 -8.84
CA ILE A 128 -5.65 3.70 -7.78
C ILE A 128 -4.52 4.34 -6.99
N CYS A 129 -4.72 4.55 -5.70
CA CYS A 129 -3.68 5.00 -4.79
C CYS A 129 -3.51 3.96 -3.68
N ILE A 130 -2.29 3.44 -3.57
CA ILE A 130 -1.91 2.45 -2.56
C ILE A 130 -0.78 3.06 -1.73
N SER A 131 -0.93 3.06 -0.41
CA SER A 131 0.14 3.35 0.54
C SER A 131 0.41 2.12 1.41
N VAL A 132 1.68 1.80 1.62
CA VAL A 132 2.15 0.65 2.39
C VAL A 132 3.36 1.06 3.25
N PRO A 133 3.70 0.33 4.31
CA PRO A 133 4.97 0.52 4.99
C PRO A 133 6.12 0.15 4.05
N PRO A 134 7.26 0.87 4.10
CA PRO A 134 8.43 0.50 3.31
C PRO A 134 8.97 -0.86 3.75
N GLU A 135 9.58 -1.60 2.81
CA GLU A 135 10.44 -2.74 3.14
C GLU A 135 11.45 -2.34 4.21
N VAL A 136 11.53 -3.14 5.28
CA VAL A 136 12.49 -2.96 6.37
C VAL A 136 13.54 -4.06 6.31
N SER A 137 14.76 -3.70 5.92
CA SER A 137 15.84 -4.66 5.74
C SER A 137 16.09 -5.48 7.02
N HIS A 138 16.19 -6.80 6.84
CA HIS A 138 16.52 -7.81 7.87
C HIS A 138 15.44 -8.14 8.93
N PHE A 139 14.24 -7.55 8.87
CA PHE A 139 13.14 -7.88 9.78
C PHE A 139 11.85 -8.19 9.04
N TYR A 140 11.07 -9.14 9.53
CA TYR A 140 9.69 -9.36 9.10
C TYR A 140 8.75 -9.13 10.29
N LEU A 141 7.61 -8.49 10.04
CA LEU A 141 6.56 -8.29 11.04
C LEU A 141 5.49 -9.35 10.80
N LEU A 142 5.05 -10.04 11.86
CA LEU A 142 4.10 -11.16 11.73
C LEU A 142 2.74 -10.72 11.17
N GLU A 143 2.38 -9.45 11.37
CA GLU A 143 1.17 -8.82 10.83
C GLU A 143 1.35 -8.29 9.39
N HIS A 144 2.58 -8.08 8.91
CA HIS A 144 2.90 -7.65 7.53
C HIS A 144 3.61 -8.79 6.76
N PRO A 145 2.88 -9.84 6.31
CA PRO A 145 3.47 -10.96 5.55
C PRO A 145 4.06 -10.57 4.19
N ASN A 146 3.77 -9.37 3.66
CA ASN A 146 4.41 -8.82 2.47
C ASN A 146 5.13 -7.51 2.81
N GLN A 147 6.21 -7.23 2.10
CA GLN A 147 6.99 -6.00 2.22
C GLN A 147 7.18 -5.38 0.85
N PHE A 148 7.24 -4.05 0.77
CA PHE A 148 7.25 -3.34 -0.51
C PHE A 148 8.26 -2.19 -0.54
N THR A 149 9.05 -2.16 -1.60
CA THR A 149 9.59 -0.92 -2.14
C THR A 149 8.64 -0.37 -3.22
N GLY A 150 8.78 0.91 -3.57
CA GLY A 150 7.95 1.54 -4.62
C GLY A 150 8.00 0.76 -5.95
N GLY A 151 9.18 0.30 -6.37
CA GLY A 151 9.37 -0.51 -7.56
C GLY A 151 8.74 -1.91 -7.48
N MET A 152 8.75 -2.55 -6.30
CA MET A 152 8.02 -3.81 -6.10
C MET A 152 6.51 -3.63 -6.24
N LEU A 153 5.95 -2.58 -5.61
CA LEU A 153 4.52 -2.29 -5.70
C LEU A 153 4.10 -1.95 -7.14
N LEU A 154 4.90 -1.16 -7.87
CA LEU A 154 4.70 -0.92 -9.31
C LEU A 154 4.74 -2.21 -10.13
N TYR A 155 5.69 -3.11 -9.86
CA TYR A 155 5.79 -4.39 -10.55
C TYR A 155 4.59 -5.31 -10.27
N HIS A 156 4.09 -5.35 -9.03
CA HIS A 156 2.85 -6.06 -8.69
C HIS A 156 1.63 -5.48 -9.43
N LEU A 157 1.53 -4.16 -9.59
CA LEU A 157 0.47 -3.52 -10.37
C LEU A 157 0.56 -3.85 -11.87
N VAL A 158 1.77 -3.89 -12.46
CA VAL A 158 2.00 -4.36 -13.83
C VAL A 158 1.59 -5.82 -13.98
N LEU A 159 1.96 -6.71 -13.05
CA LEU A 159 1.51 -8.11 -13.09
C LEU A 159 -0.01 -8.27 -12.92
N ALA A 160 -0.67 -7.38 -12.18
CA ALA A 160 -2.13 -7.30 -12.10
C ALA A 160 -2.78 -6.72 -13.38
N GLY A 161 -2.00 -6.16 -14.31
CA GLY A 161 -2.49 -5.71 -15.62
C GLY A 161 -2.51 -4.19 -15.82
N ILE A 162 -1.86 -3.40 -14.95
CA ILE A 162 -1.88 -1.93 -15.00
C ILE A 162 -0.66 -1.35 -15.73
N ASP A 163 -0.91 -0.43 -16.64
CA ASP A 163 0.12 0.41 -17.26
C ASP A 163 0.61 1.49 -16.26
N CYS A 164 1.72 1.18 -15.60
CA CYS A 164 2.42 2.03 -14.66
C CYS A 164 3.40 3.03 -15.31
N THR A 165 3.44 3.19 -16.65
CA THR A 165 4.37 4.13 -17.34
C THR A 165 4.25 5.58 -16.88
N ASN A 166 3.10 5.94 -16.30
CA ASN A 166 2.79 7.25 -15.74
C ASN A 166 2.44 7.23 -14.26
N ALA A 167 3.02 6.28 -13.52
CA ALA A 167 2.92 6.26 -12.06
C ALA A 167 3.61 7.46 -11.41
N ALA A 168 3.07 7.90 -10.29
CA ALA A 168 3.73 8.76 -9.33
C ALA A 168 4.03 7.96 -8.05
N VAL A 169 5.22 8.18 -7.46
CA VAL A 169 5.67 7.46 -6.26
C VAL A 169 6.36 8.44 -5.31
N LEU A 170 6.07 8.32 -4.02
CA LEU A 170 6.81 9.01 -2.97
C LEU A 170 7.02 8.06 -1.78
N THR A 171 8.24 8.02 -1.27
CA THR A 171 8.58 7.40 0.02
C THR A 171 8.88 8.51 1.03
N TYR A 172 8.22 8.47 2.18
CA TYR A 172 8.27 9.52 3.21
C TYR A 172 7.82 8.94 4.56
N GLY A 173 8.53 9.25 5.64
CA GLY A 173 8.25 8.68 6.96
C GLY A 173 8.21 7.14 6.88
N TYR A 174 7.19 6.53 7.48
CA TYR A 174 6.95 5.09 7.37
C TYR A 174 5.96 4.72 6.24
N ASN A 175 6.01 5.45 5.10
CA ASN A 175 5.11 5.25 3.96
C ASN A 175 5.88 5.13 2.64
N VAL A 176 5.43 4.22 1.79
CA VAL A 176 5.64 4.20 0.34
C VAL A 176 4.26 4.35 -0.30
N SER A 177 4.01 5.46 -0.97
CA SER A 177 2.75 5.70 -1.68
C SER A 177 2.96 5.65 -3.19
N VAL A 178 2.05 4.97 -3.89
CA VAL A 178 2.01 4.81 -5.36
C VAL A 178 0.64 5.24 -5.87
N ILE A 179 0.62 6.20 -6.80
CA ILE A 179 -0.57 6.62 -7.53
C ILE A 179 -0.45 6.22 -8.99
N VAL A 180 -1.44 5.50 -9.50
CA VAL A 180 -1.55 5.09 -10.91
C VAL A 180 -2.93 5.37 -11.48
N ARG A 181 -3.03 5.41 -12.80
CA ARG A 181 -4.32 5.34 -13.50
C ARG A 181 -4.72 3.89 -13.67
N ASN A 182 -6.00 3.59 -13.55
CA ASN A 182 -6.59 2.30 -13.91
C ASN A 182 -6.69 2.16 -15.45
N LYS A 183 -5.52 2.24 -16.11
CA LYS A 183 -5.30 2.01 -17.52
C LYS A 183 -4.70 0.61 -17.63
N THR A 184 -5.42 -0.31 -18.26
CA THR A 184 -4.97 -1.70 -18.36
C THR A 184 -4.09 -1.94 -19.58
N HIS A 185 -3.29 -3.01 -19.54
CA HIS A 185 -2.49 -3.51 -20.66
C HIS A 185 -2.76 -4.99 -20.94
N SER A 186 -2.40 -5.44 -22.14
CA SER A 186 -2.67 -6.80 -22.64
C SER A 186 -1.58 -7.84 -22.33
N LEU A 187 -0.62 -7.55 -21.44
CA LEU A 187 0.43 -8.49 -21.03
C LEU A 187 -0.18 -9.84 -20.58
N PRO A 188 0.15 -10.98 -21.21
CA PRO A 188 -0.47 -12.26 -20.87
C PRO A 188 -0.02 -12.73 -19.49
N ARG A 189 -0.95 -12.91 -18.55
CA ARG A 189 -0.70 -13.31 -17.15
C ARG A 189 -0.09 -14.72 -16.97
N GLN A 190 0.35 -15.38 -18.04
CA GLN A 190 1.12 -16.65 -18.02
C GLN A 190 2.31 -16.66 -19.03
N SER A 191 2.78 -15.49 -19.51
CA SER A 191 3.70 -15.29 -20.67
C SER A 191 5.10 -15.95 -20.56
N TRP A 192 5.66 -16.07 -19.35
CA TRP A 192 7.08 -16.40 -19.04
C TRP A 192 8.13 -15.41 -19.56
N ASN A 193 8.04 -14.92 -20.80
CA ASN A 193 8.92 -13.87 -21.38
C ASN A 193 8.68 -12.46 -20.80
N TYR A 194 8.25 -12.38 -19.54
CA TYR A 194 7.78 -11.16 -18.89
C TYR A 194 8.86 -10.11 -18.67
N ASP A 195 10.11 -10.53 -18.50
CA ASP A 195 11.21 -9.67 -18.08
C ASP A 195 11.36 -8.45 -18.99
N LYS A 196 11.23 -8.64 -20.30
CA LYS A 196 11.29 -7.57 -21.30
C LYS A 196 9.94 -6.91 -21.55
N GLU A 197 8.85 -7.66 -21.46
CA GLU A 197 7.51 -7.15 -21.79
C GLU A 197 6.98 -6.22 -20.68
N ALA A 198 7.19 -6.56 -19.42
CA ALA A 198 6.76 -5.78 -18.25
C ALA A 198 7.43 -4.39 -18.17
N LEU A 199 8.68 -4.26 -18.66
CA LEU A 199 9.40 -2.97 -18.70
C LEU A 199 8.67 -1.92 -19.54
N ASN A 200 7.92 -2.34 -20.57
CA ASN A 200 7.13 -1.41 -21.40
C ASN A 200 5.98 -0.75 -20.62
N PHE A 201 5.63 -1.31 -19.46
CA PHE A 201 4.55 -0.86 -18.59
C PHE A 201 5.06 -0.24 -17.28
N LEU A 202 6.38 -0.15 -17.09
CA LEU A 202 6.99 0.56 -15.97
C LEU A 202 7.41 1.99 -16.38
N PRO A 203 7.61 2.90 -15.40
CA PRO A 203 8.23 4.20 -15.66
C PRO A 203 9.60 4.04 -16.32
N LYS A 204 9.88 4.83 -17.37
CA LYS A 204 11.17 4.80 -18.11
C LYS A 204 12.37 5.20 -17.25
N GLU A 205 12.10 5.87 -16.13
CA GLU A 205 13.06 6.28 -15.12
C GLU A 205 13.57 5.11 -14.28
N MET A 206 12.82 4.00 -14.20
CA MET A 206 13.27 2.79 -13.51
C MET A 206 14.40 2.11 -14.31
N ARG A 207 15.59 2.06 -13.71
CA ARG A 207 16.78 1.48 -14.35
C ARG A 207 16.87 -0.02 -14.10
N MET A 208 17.18 -0.77 -15.16
CA MET A 208 17.61 -2.16 -15.00
C MET A 208 19.04 -2.25 -14.48
N PHE A 209 19.25 -3.16 -13.54
CA PHE A 209 20.55 -3.66 -13.11
C PHE A 209 20.76 -5.06 -13.70
N GLY A 210 21.94 -5.34 -14.25
CA GLY A 210 22.33 -6.70 -14.66
C GLY A 210 21.41 -7.41 -15.67
N GLY A 211 20.64 -6.68 -16.49
CA GLY A 211 19.84 -7.23 -17.58
C GLY A 211 18.46 -7.81 -17.21
N HIS A 212 18.27 -8.29 -15.97
CA HIS A 212 17.00 -8.87 -15.51
C HIS A 212 16.58 -8.40 -14.09
N GLN A 213 17.29 -7.45 -13.48
CA GLN A 213 16.97 -6.91 -12.16
C GLN A 213 16.53 -5.45 -12.28
N LEU A 214 15.69 -4.99 -11.36
CA LEU A 214 15.28 -3.59 -11.23
C LEU A 214 15.65 -3.10 -9.84
N PHE A 215 16.04 -1.83 -9.73
CA PHE A 215 16.20 -1.21 -8.42
C PHE A 215 14.82 -0.87 -7.86
N GLY A 216 14.40 -1.62 -6.84
CA GLY A 216 13.10 -1.48 -6.19
C GLY A 216 12.91 -0.18 -5.39
N PRO A 217 13.88 0.27 -4.57
CA PRO A 217 13.73 1.48 -3.77
C PRO A 217 13.57 2.75 -4.62
N ILE A 218 12.46 3.47 -4.44
CA ILE A 218 12.17 4.73 -5.15
C ILE A 218 11.84 5.80 -4.10
N ARG A 219 12.75 6.77 -3.91
CA ARG A 219 12.47 7.90 -2.99
C ARG A 219 11.32 8.75 -3.54
N GLN A 220 11.38 9.05 -4.83
CA GLN A 220 10.51 10.01 -5.48
C GLN A 220 10.44 9.73 -6.99
N LEU A 221 9.24 9.78 -7.56
CA LEU A 221 8.98 9.73 -8.99
C LEU A 221 7.74 10.56 -9.31
N ARG A 222 7.91 11.63 -10.11
CA ARG A 222 6.82 12.49 -10.62
C ARG A 222 5.83 13.03 -9.56
N TRP A 223 6.30 13.15 -8.33
CA TRP A 223 5.59 13.63 -7.15
C TRP A 223 6.56 14.56 -6.42
N LEU A 224 6.17 15.78 -6.05
CA LEU A 224 6.98 16.65 -5.20
C LEU A 224 6.48 16.54 -3.75
N PRO A 225 7.33 16.19 -2.76
CA PRO A 225 6.92 16.16 -1.35
C PRO A 225 6.51 17.56 -0.89
N ARG A 226 5.48 17.65 -0.05
CA ARG A 226 4.99 18.90 0.56
C ARG A 226 5.64 19.17 1.91
N THR A 227 6.01 18.09 2.61
CA THR A 227 6.69 18.10 3.90
C THR A 227 8.18 17.80 3.75
N ASP A 228 8.96 18.14 4.77
CA ASP A 228 10.37 17.78 4.89
C ASP A 228 10.59 16.38 5.51
N VAL A 229 9.51 15.62 5.72
CA VAL A 229 9.54 14.30 6.36
C VAL A 229 10.42 13.35 5.57
N GLN A 230 11.53 12.96 6.19
CA GLN A 230 12.44 12.01 5.57
C GLN A 230 11.87 10.59 5.57
N PRO A 231 12.16 9.79 4.54
CA PRO A 231 11.95 8.34 4.59
C PRO A 231 12.54 7.73 5.87
N HIS A 232 11.83 6.77 6.45
CA HIS A 232 12.32 5.99 7.58
C HIS A 232 13.66 5.31 7.22
N MET A 233 14.62 5.30 8.15
CA MET A 233 16.00 4.87 7.88
C MET A 233 16.13 3.44 7.34
N ASN A 234 15.17 2.57 7.66
CA ASN A 234 15.17 1.17 7.19
C ASN A 234 14.52 0.97 5.81
N SER A 235 14.05 2.02 5.13
CA SER A 235 13.15 1.95 3.95
C SER A 235 13.73 1.34 2.66
N GLY A 236 14.88 0.66 2.73
CA GLY A 236 15.62 0.15 1.58
C GLY A 236 16.23 1.23 0.68
N LEU A 237 15.89 2.51 0.89
CA LEU A 237 16.52 3.61 0.18
C LEU A 237 18.01 3.68 0.55
N PRO A 238 18.88 3.92 -0.44
CA PRO A 238 20.28 4.10 -0.17
C PRO A 238 20.50 5.43 0.59
N ALA A 239 21.63 5.55 1.28
CA ALA A 239 21.96 6.76 2.03
C ALA A 239 21.98 8.01 1.11
N PRO A 240 21.68 9.23 1.60
CA PRO A 240 21.52 10.41 0.75
C PRO A 240 22.76 10.78 -0.08
N ASP A 241 23.94 10.35 0.36
CA ASP A 241 25.26 10.49 -0.26
C ASP A 241 25.62 9.35 -1.22
N PHE A 242 24.82 8.28 -1.26
CA PHE A 242 24.98 7.20 -2.23
C PHE A 242 24.39 7.60 -3.58
N GLU A 243 25.17 8.33 -4.37
CA GLU A 243 25.01 8.26 -5.81
C GLU A 243 25.41 6.85 -6.29
N PRO A 244 24.51 6.08 -6.92
CA PRO A 244 24.89 4.80 -7.51
C PRO A 244 25.88 5.07 -8.65
N THR A 245 27.17 4.82 -8.40
CA THR A 245 28.31 4.99 -9.32
C THR A 245 28.31 3.95 -10.45
N TRP A 246 27.20 3.88 -11.17
CA TRP A 246 27.02 3.02 -12.33
C TRP A 246 27.25 3.83 -13.60
N GLU A 247 28.46 3.75 -14.15
CA GLU A 247 28.62 3.97 -15.59
C GLU A 247 27.78 2.90 -16.32
N PRO A 248 26.92 3.26 -17.28
CA PRO A 248 26.32 2.26 -18.15
C PRO A 248 27.44 1.45 -18.82
N PRO A 249 27.31 0.11 -18.93
CA PRO A 249 28.34 -0.71 -19.53
C PRO A 249 28.62 -0.20 -20.94
N LYS A 250 29.81 0.36 -21.14
CA LYS A 250 30.21 0.99 -22.40
C LYS A 250 29.84 0.06 -23.54
N PRO A 251 29.10 0.54 -24.58
CA PRO A 251 28.63 -0.32 -25.65
C PRO A 251 29.85 -1.05 -26.20
N LYS A 252 29.81 -2.40 -26.15
CA LYS A 252 30.91 -3.22 -26.66
C LYS A 252 31.14 -2.79 -28.10
N SER A 253 32.25 -2.09 -28.34
CA SER A 253 32.60 -1.63 -29.67
C SER A 253 32.58 -2.84 -30.59
N ALA A 254 31.87 -2.72 -31.71
CA ALA A 254 31.72 -3.81 -32.65
C ALA A 254 33.12 -4.26 -33.05
N ALA A 255 33.52 -5.44 -32.58
CA ALA A 255 34.86 -5.97 -32.83
C ALA A 255 34.98 -6.19 -34.34
N THR A 256 35.66 -5.27 -35.02
CA THR A 256 36.06 -5.41 -36.42
C THR A 256 37.01 -6.59 -36.49
N GLY A 257 36.42 -7.77 -36.75
CA GLY A 257 37.10 -9.05 -36.77
C GLY A 257 38.18 -9.08 -37.85
N LYS A 258 39.40 -8.70 -37.47
CA LYS A 258 40.58 -8.82 -38.31
C LYS A 258 40.84 -10.31 -38.49
N LYS A 259 40.39 -10.88 -39.61
CA LYS A 259 40.59 -12.28 -39.98
C LYS A 259 42.08 -12.62 -39.99
N THR A 260 42.56 -13.27 -38.94
CA THR A 260 43.87 -13.93 -38.94
C THR A 260 43.68 -15.39 -39.33
N SER A 261 44.12 -15.72 -40.55
CA SER A 261 44.08 -17.08 -41.08
C SER A 261 45.15 -17.95 -40.39
N ALA A 262 44.77 -18.66 -39.32
CA ALA A 262 45.61 -19.68 -38.71
C ALA A 262 45.40 -21.04 -39.41
N LYS A 263 46.49 -21.57 -39.99
CA LYS A 263 46.55 -22.86 -40.68
C LYS A 263 46.37 -24.01 -39.67
N PRO A 264 45.54 -25.04 -39.94
CA PRO A 264 45.30 -26.11 -38.98
C PRO A 264 46.54 -27.03 -38.86
N ALA A 265 47.06 -27.17 -37.64
CA ALA A 265 48.02 -28.20 -37.30
C ALA A 265 47.30 -29.50 -36.91
N SER A 266 47.81 -30.64 -37.37
CA SER A 266 47.20 -31.96 -37.18
C SER A 266 47.30 -32.44 -35.73
N ALA A 267 46.17 -32.47 -35.01
CA ALA A 267 46.08 -33.09 -33.69
C ALA A 267 45.91 -34.62 -33.80
N LYS A 268 46.83 -35.35 -33.14
CA LYS A 268 46.93 -36.82 -33.15
C LYS A 268 45.84 -37.43 -32.26
N LYS A 269 44.98 -38.31 -32.82
CA LYS A 269 43.95 -39.02 -32.05
C LYS A 269 44.59 -40.04 -31.10
N THR A 270 44.36 -39.91 -29.80
CA THR A 270 44.53 -41.00 -28.81
C THR A 270 43.15 -41.41 -28.29
N ALA A 271 42.81 -42.68 -28.47
CA ALA A 271 41.51 -43.22 -28.05
C ALA A 271 41.56 -43.66 -26.59
N ALA A 272 40.75 -43.04 -25.74
CA ALA A 272 40.51 -43.50 -24.37
C ALA A 272 39.25 -44.38 -24.33
N LYS A 273 39.37 -45.55 -23.72
CA LYS A 273 38.36 -46.61 -23.65
C LYS A 273 37.38 -46.33 -22.49
N PRO A 274 36.05 -46.27 -22.70
CA PRO A 274 35.11 -46.06 -21.60
C PRO A 274 34.99 -47.31 -20.73
N ALA A 275 35.20 -47.16 -19.42
CA ALA A 275 34.96 -48.20 -18.43
C ALA A 275 33.46 -48.30 -18.09
N SER A 276 32.98 -49.53 -17.91
CA SER A 276 31.56 -49.83 -17.68
C SER A 276 31.06 -49.38 -16.30
N ALA A 277 30.08 -48.47 -16.27
CA ALA A 277 29.37 -48.11 -15.04
C ALA A 277 28.42 -49.25 -14.61
N LYS A 278 28.63 -49.78 -13.41
CA LYS A 278 27.90 -50.92 -12.84
C LYS A 278 26.56 -50.42 -12.25
N LYS A 279 25.43 -50.77 -12.88
CA LYS A 279 24.08 -50.43 -12.36
C LYS A 279 23.76 -51.25 -11.11
N THR A 280 23.58 -50.60 -9.97
CA THR A 280 22.96 -51.18 -8.77
C THR A 280 21.48 -50.82 -8.71
N SER A 281 20.62 -51.80 -8.95
CA SER A 281 19.16 -51.63 -8.83
C SER A 281 18.72 -51.86 -7.39
N THR A 282 18.35 -50.80 -6.66
CA THR A 282 17.66 -50.92 -5.37
C THR A 282 16.16 -51.07 -5.60
N LYS A 283 15.60 -52.14 -5.00
CA LYS A 283 14.20 -52.54 -5.09
C LYS A 283 13.34 -51.70 -4.11
N PRO A 284 12.30 -50.97 -4.54
CA PRO A 284 11.37 -50.34 -3.60
C PRO A 284 10.55 -51.40 -2.87
N ALA A 285 10.53 -51.34 -1.54
CA ALA A 285 9.63 -52.17 -0.74
C ALA A 285 8.20 -51.61 -0.78
N SER A 286 7.21 -52.48 -0.97
CA SER A 286 5.80 -52.11 -1.02
C SER A 286 5.25 -51.76 0.36
N ALA A 287 5.01 -50.47 0.63
CA ALA A 287 4.34 -50.02 1.84
C ALA A 287 2.81 -50.22 1.74
N LYS A 288 2.24 -50.82 2.78
CA LYS A 288 0.83 -51.19 2.96
C LYS A 288 -0.12 -49.99 2.79
N LYS A 289 -1.15 -50.12 1.95
CA LYS A 289 -2.32 -49.24 1.98
C LYS A 289 -3.20 -49.60 3.18
N THR A 290 -3.42 -48.67 4.10
CA THR A 290 -4.47 -48.75 5.13
C THR A 290 -5.66 -47.89 4.70
N SER A 291 -6.76 -48.53 4.30
CA SER A 291 -7.99 -47.83 3.90
C SER A 291 -8.81 -47.41 5.12
N ALA A 292 -8.79 -46.12 5.46
CA ALA A 292 -9.75 -45.56 6.41
C ALA A 292 -11.13 -45.41 5.75
N LYS A 293 -12.15 -45.95 6.42
CA LYS A 293 -13.55 -46.04 5.95
C LYS A 293 -14.31 -44.75 6.28
N PRO A 294 -14.88 -44.00 5.31
CA PRO A 294 -15.71 -42.83 5.62
C PRO A 294 -17.09 -43.28 6.13
N THR A 295 -17.44 -42.89 7.35
CA THR A 295 -18.79 -43.09 7.91
C THR A 295 -19.76 -42.11 7.25
N GLN A 296 -20.80 -42.63 6.59
CA GLN A 296 -21.81 -41.80 5.93
C GLN A 296 -22.70 -41.07 6.95
N ALA A 297 -22.65 -39.73 6.96
CA ALA A 297 -23.59 -38.91 7.72
C ALA A 297 -24.93 -38.81 6.99
N ARG A 298 -26.00 -39.10 7.74
CA ARG A 298 -27.37 -39.34 7.27
C ARG A 298 -28.11 -38.03 6.94
N LYS A 299 -28.20 -37.65 5.66
CA LYS A 299 -29.09 -36.55 5.22
C LYS A 299 -30.56 -36.98 5.36
N LYS A 300 -31.35 -36.28 6.17
CA LYS A 300 -32.82 -36.35 6.13
C LYS A 300 -33.33 -35.43 5.02
N SER A 301 -34.13 -35.98 4.11
CA SER A 301 -34.86 -35.24 3.08
C SER A 301 -36.19 -34.73 3.61
N ALA A 302 -36.58 -33.53 3.18
CA ALA A 302 -37.94 -33.00 3.34
C ALA A 302 -38.41 -32.35 2.03
N THR A 303 -39.07 -33.16 1.20
CA THR A 303 -40.14 -32.73 0.27
C THR A 303 -41.30 -32.16 1.12
N LYS A 304 -42.14 -31.19 0.74
CA LYS A 304 -42.58 -30.53 -0.52
C LYS A 304 -42.97 -29.07 -0.09
N SER A 305 -43.19 -28.06 -0.94
CA SER A 305 -44.12 -28.02 -2.06
C SER A 305 -43.87 -26.79 -2.97
N ALA A 306 -44.34 -26.88 -4.21
CA ALA A 306 -44.43 -25.74 -5.10
C ALA A 306 -45.82 -25.09 -5.02
N SER A 307 -45.88 -23.77 -5.17
CA SER A 307 -47.08 -23.04 -5.58
C SER A 307 -46.68 -22.04 -6.65
N ALA A 308 -47.49 -21.93 -7.70
CA ALA A 308 -47.15 -21.17 -8.90
C ALA A 308 -48.24 -20.14 -9.24
N LYS A 309 -47.83 -19.05 -9.89
CA LYS A 309 -48.65 -18.11 -10.68
C LYS A 309 -49.87 -17.47 -9.97
N SER A 310 -49.84 -16.15 -9.81
CA SER A 310 -50.45 -15.27 -10.81
C SER A 310 -50.34 -13.76 -10.51
N ARG A 311 -50.22 -13.00 -11.60
CA ARG A 311 -50.35 -11.54 -11.81
C ARG A 311 -50.67 -11.41 -13.33
N PRO A 312 -51.21 -10.32 -13.90
CA PRO A 312 -51.64 -9.05 -13.31
C PRO A 312 -53.03 -8.54 -13.79
N LYS A 313 -53.48 -7.39 -13.25
CA LYS A 313 -54.33 -6.30 -13.83
C LYS A 313 -54.89 -5.44 -12.67
N SER A 314 -55.34 -4.19 -12.81
CA SER A 314 -54.92 -3.00 -13.61
C SER A 314 -55.87 -1.84 -13.28
N ALA A 315 -55.37 -0.60 -13.11
CA ALA A 315 -56.16 0.65 -12.94
C ALA A 315 -57.04 0.70 -11.65
N SER A 316 -57.52 1.83 -11.12
CA SER A 316 -57.38 3.28 -11.43
C SER A 316 -57.64 4.11 -10.15
N ALA A 317 -57.21 5.37 -10.10
CA ALA A 317 -57.64 6.36 -9.09
C ALA A 317 -59.11 6.82 -9.35
N PRO A 318 -59.78 7.53 -8.41
CA PRO A 318 -59.57 8.99 -8.36
C PRO A 318 -59.69 9.70 -6.97
N SER A 319 -59.08 10.89 -6.92
CA SER A 319 -59.45 12.12 -6.19
C SER A 319 -60.17 12.13 -4.81
N GLY A 320 -59.57 12.90 -3.88
CA GLY A 320 -60.27 14.05 -3.25
C GLY A 320 -60.64 13.94 -1.76
N GLY A 321 -60.30 14.98 -0.98
CA GLY A 321 -60.79 15.17 0.39
C GLY A 321 -59.86 16.02 1.26
N LYS A 322 -60.36 17.08 1.91
CA LYS A 322 -59.60 17.99 2.78
C LYS A 322 -59.65 17.58 4.26
N THR A 323 -58.68 18.10 5.02
CA THR A 323 -58.59 18.21 6.50
C THR A 323 -59.71 19.11 7.08
N PRO A 324 -59.83 19.36 8.42
CA PRO A 324 -58.99 18.95 9.56
C PRO A 324 -59.76 18.35 10.77
N GLY A 325 -59.04 17.93 11.83
CA GLY A 325 -59.63 17.55 13.12
C GLY A 325 -58.58 17.31 14.22
N VAL A 326 -58.66 18.07 15.31
CA VAL A 326 -57.76 18.03 16.48
C VAL A 326 -58.31 17.05 17.53
N GLU A 327 -57.46 16.21 18.14
CA GLU A 327 -57.56 15.99 19.59
C GLU A 327 -56.29 15.44 20.25
N LYS A 328 -56.13 15.76 21.54
CA LYS A 328 -55.02 15.32 22.41
C LYS A 328 -55.43 14.05 23.14
N SER A 329 -54.51 13.10 23.33
CA SER A 329 -54.58 12.20 24.49
C SER A 329 -53.19 11.89 25.05
N THR A 330 -53.05 12.06 26.36
CA THR A 330 -51.82 11.83 27.11
C THR A 330 -51.67 10.34 27.46
N GLY A 331 -50.68 9.66 26.86
CA GLY A 331 -50.33 8.27 27.15
C GLY A 331 -49.03 8.15 27.94
N LYS A 332 -49.12 7.81 29.23
CA LYS A 332 -47.99 7.73 30.17
C LYS A 332 -47.50 6.28 30.27
N SER A 333 -46.32 5.94 29.76
CA SER A 333 -45.71 4.61 29.93
C SER A 333 -44.28 4.68 30.44
N LYS A 334 -44.01 3.98 31.56
CA LYS A 334 -42.72 3.91 32.24
C LYS A 334 -41.78 2.90 31.57
N ALA A 335 -40.48 3.19 31.71
CA ALA A 335 -39.37 2.25 31.95
C ALA A 335 -39.10 1.10 30.96
N ALA A 336 -37.98 1.22 30.25
CA ALA A 336 -36.93 0.19 30.23
C ALA A 336 -35.58 0.86 29.94
N ALA A 337 -34.58 0.66 30.80
CA ALA A 337 -33.23 1.18 30.60
C ALA A 337 -32.33 0.09 29.98
N PRO A 338 -31.59 0.37 28.88
CA PRO A 338 -30.52 -0.51 28.43
C PRO A 338 -29.25 -0.24 29.27
N SER A 339 -28.68 -1.31 29.81
CA SER A 339 -27.47 -1.27 30.63
C SER A 339 -26.22 -0.85 29.83
N THR A 340 -25.55 0.21 30.24
CA THR A 340 -24.24 0.60 29.70
C THR A 340 -23.15 -0.34 30.20
N ALA A 341 -22.73 -1.31 29.36
CA ALA A 341 -21.55 -2.11 29.62
C ALA A 341 -20.28 -1.27 29.39
N LYS A 342 -19.66 -0.76 30.46
CA LYS A 342 -18.33 -0.15 30.40
C LYS A 342 -17.27 -1.23 30.18
N ALA A 343 -16.79 -1.36 28.94
CA ALA A 343 -15.58 -2.11 28.63
C ALA A 343 -14.33 -1.29 29.00
N THR A 344 -13.91 -1.37 30.27
CA THR A 344 -12.66 -0.74 30.73
C THR A 344 -11.47 -1.64 30.38
N LEU A 345 -10.84 -1.44 29.22
CA LEU A 345 -9.55 -2.06 28.93
C LEU A 345 -8.45 -1.37 29.74
N LYS A 346 -8.00 -2.05 30.80
CA LYS A 346 -6.82 -1.65 31.57
C LYS A 346 -5.56 -1.82 30.71
N ALA A 347 -4.77 -0.78 30.58
CA ALA A 347 -3.37 -0.91 30.18
C ALA A 347 -2.61 -1.75 31.22
N GLY A 348 -2.03 -2.87 30.78
CA GLY A 348 -1.17 -3.71 31.60
C GLY A 348 0.24 -3.15 31.66
N ALA A 349 0.71 -2.76 32.84
CA ALA A 349 2.02 -2.17 33.04
C ALA A 349 3.11 -3.20 33.35
N ALA A 350 4.32 -2.92 32.84
CA ALA A 350 5.64 -3.25 33.39
C ALA A 350 6.01 -4.73 33.64
N SER A 351 7.04 -5.18 32.93
CA SER A 351 8.06 -6.07 33.49
C SER A 351 9.31 -5.24 33.80
N LYS A 352 9.74 -5.21 35.06
CA LYS A 352 11.05 -4.69 35.48
C LYS A 352 12.02 -5.86 35.62
N THR A 353 13.14 -5.82 34.94
CA THR A 353 14.38 -6.46 35.40
C THR A 353 15.46 -5.39 35.47
N GLY A 354 16.01 -5.20 36.66
CA GLY A 354 17.08 -4.24 36.89
C GLY A 354 18.45 -4.92 36.85
N THR A 355 19.45 -4.22 36.32
CA THR A 355 20.86 -4.53 36.61
C THR A 355 21.61 -3.22 36.83
N THR A 356 22.19 -3.08 38.02
CA THR A 356 22.94 -1.91 38.44
C THR A 356 24.38 -1.96 37.92
N SER A 357 24.86 -0.90 37.28
CA SER A 357 26.30 -0.70 37.02
C SER A 357 26.74 0.70 37.43
N LYS A 358 27.74 0.75 38.32
CA LYS A 358 28.30 1.95 38.96
C LYS A 358 28.87 2.93 37.93
N ALA A 359 28.52 4.21 38.05
CA ALA A 359 29.30 5.29 37.44
C ALA A 359 30.62 5.46 38.19
N LYS A 360 31.75 5.47 37.46
CA LYS A 360 33.09 5.75 38.01
C LYS A 360 33.57 7.09 37.45
N ALA A 361 33.71 8.08 38.31
CA ALA A 361 34.25 9.38 37.92
C ALA A 361 35.74 9.26 37.56
N THR A 362 36.15 9.91 36.47
CA THR A 362 37.53 10.35 36.26
C THR A 362 37.55 11.75 35.70
N SER A 363 38.24 12.64 36.40
CA SER A 363 38.55 13.99 35.96
C SER A 363 39.78 13.99 35.05
N LYS A 364 39.83 14.87 34.05
CA LYS A 364 41.10 15.36 33.51
C LYS A 364 40.96 16.78 32.96
N ALA A 365 41.86 17.64 33.41
CA ALA A 365 41.83 19.07 33.12
C ALA A 365 42.50 19.42 31.78
N LYS A 366 42.15 20.60 31.22
CA LYS A 366 43.07 21.36 30.37
C LYS A 366 42.95 22.86 30.66
N ARG A 367 44.10 23.56 30.61
CA ARG A 367 44.31 24.94 31.06
C ARG A 367 43.75 26.00 30.09
N PRO A 368 43.51 27.25 30.54
CA PRO A 368 42.94 28.31 29.72
C PRO A 368 43.99 29.04 28.86
N SER A 369 43.52 29.68 27.78
CA SER A 369 44.24 30.76 27.09
C SER A 369 43.42 32.06 27.22
N LYS A 370 44.13 33.19 27.32
CA LYS A 370 43.60 34.53 27.68
C LYS A 370 43.70 35.49 26.48
N LYS A 371 42.93 36.59 26.58
CA LYS A 371 43.04 37.89 25.87
C LYS A 371 42.50 37.97 24.43
N GLY A 372 41.80 39.07 24.15
CA GLY A 372 41.29 39.44 22.82
C GLY A 372 40.24 40.55 22.81
N THR A 373 40.37 41.60 23.64
CA THR A 373 39.46 42.77 23.62
C THR A 373 39.80 43.74 22.50
N ALA A 374 38.82 44.11 21.67
CA ALA A 374 38.74 45.43 21.03
C ALA A 374 37.29 45.71 20.59
N ALA A 375 36.81 46.92 20.87
CA ALA A 375 35.51 47.42 20.40
C ALA A 375 35.70 48.41 19.25
N SER A 376 34.71 48.55 18.37
CA SER A 376 34.54 49.75 17.54
C SER A 376 33.04 50.07 17.37
N LYS A 377 32.76 51.36 17.14
CA LYS A 377 31.44 52.00 17.23
C LYS A 377 30.72 52.07 15.86
N PRO A 378 29.41 52.41 15.83
CA PRO A 378 28.64 52.60 14.61
C PRO A 378 28.82 54.00 13.99
N SER A 379 28.53 54.10 12.69
CA SER A 379 28.31 55.32 11.91
C SER A 379 27.18 55.01 10.90
N SER A 380 25.96 55.50 11.10
CA SER A 380 25.44 56.82 10.68
C SER A 380 24.92 56.83 9.24
N GLU A 381 23.70 57.36 9.07
CA GLU A 381 22.96 57.46 7.81
C GLU A 381 23.64 58.36 6.77
N ASN A 382 23.38 58.11 5.48
CA ASN A 382 22.86 59.15 4.58
C ASN A 382 22.34 58.58 3.25
N THR A 383 21.39 59.32 2.66
CA THR A 383 20.71 59.16 1.35
C THR A 383 19.93 57.88 1.10
#